data_AF-A0AAE4V725-F1
#
_entry.id   AF-A0AAE4V725-F1
#
_cell.length_a   1.000
_cell.length_b   1.000
_cell.length_c   1.000
_cell.angle_alpha   90.00
_cell.angle_beta   90.00
_cell.angle_gamma   90.00
#
_symmetry.space_group_name_H-M   'P 1'
#
loop_
_entity.id
_entity.type
_entity.pdbx_description
1 polymer ?
#
loop_
_entity_poly.entity_id
_entity_poly.type
_entity_poly.pdbx_seq_one_letter_code
_entity_poly.pdbx_strand_id
1 'polypeptide(L)'
;VLEVDVTAIARLRAAHKDDFLARTGLKLSFLPFFAKAAVDALTEHRVLNASLNADVTEVTYYDHCHLGMAVDSEKGLMVPVIRDAQNLGIEGLARAIADKAEKVRTGKITADELSGGTFTLTNTGSRGALFDTPIINQPQTGILGVGAVVERLIPTGQDGELRIDVRSMAYLSISYDHRIVDGADAARFLTTVKNRLETGFTAADLA
;
A
#
# COMPACT_ATOMS: atom_id res chain seq x y z
N VAL A 1 4.64 -8.66 10.47
CA VAL A 1 4.86 -7.19 10.57
C VAL A 1 6.32 -6.90 10.35
N LEU A 2 6.68 -5.88 9.59
CA LEU A 2 8.06 -5.40 9.40
C LEU A 2 8.12 -3.87 9.55
N GLU A 3 9.30 -3.36 9.91
CA GLU A 3 9.61 -1.94 9.80
C GLU A 3 10.14 -1.61 8.40
N VAL A 4 9.86 -0.40 7.91
CA VAL A 4 10.35 0.11 6.64
C VAL A 4 10.90 1.53 6.80
N ASP A 5 12.09 1.79 6.25
CA ASP A 5 12.67 3.12 6.15
C ASP A 5 12.20 3.78 4.83
N VAL A 6 11.34 4.79 4.92
CA VAL A 6 10.86 5.55 3.76
C VAL A 6 11.52 6.94 3.67
N THR A 7 12.70 7.12 4.26
CA THR A 7 13.45 8.39 4.24
C THR A 7 13.76 8.85 2.82
N ALA A 8 14.11 7.92 1.92
CA ALA A 8 14.35 8.25 0.51
C ALA A 8 13.10 8.84 -0.16
N ILE A 9 11.94 8.21 0.04
CA ILE A 9 10.64 8.72 -0.42
C ILE A 9 10.32 10.06 0.25
N ALA A 10 10.57 10.21 1.56
CA ALA A 10 10.32 11.47 2.26
C ALA A 10 11.12 12.64 1.66
N ARG A 11 12.40 12.42 1.34
CA ARG A 11 13.26 13.39 0.65
C ARG A 11 12.75 13.70 -0.75
N LEU A 12 12.38 12.67 -1.51
CA LEU A 12 11.81 12.82 -2.85
C LEU A 12 10.52 13.67 -2.80
N ARG A 13 9.62 13.38 -1.86
CA ARG A 13 8.41 14.16 -1.64
C ARG A 13 8.72 15.61 -1.28
N ALA A 14 9.68 15.85 -0.38
CA ALA A 14 10.05 17.20 0.01
C ALA A 14 10.57 18.03 -1.17
N ALA A 15 11.35 17.40 -2.07
CA ALA A 15 11.92 18.06 -3.24
C ALA A 15 10.92 18.33 -4.37
N HIS A 16 9.90 17.47 -4.55
CA HIS A 16 9.04 17.50 -5.75
C HIS A 16 7.55 17.77 -5.48
N LYS A 17 7.11 17.87 -4.22
CA LYS A 17 5.66 18.04 -3.89
C LYS A 17 5.00 19.24 -4.55
N ASP A 18 5.71 20.35 -4.70
CA ASP A 18 5.13 21.61 -5.18
C ASP A 18 4.98 21.59 -6.72
N ASP A 19 5.99 21.07 -7.42
CA ASP A 19 5.93 20.80 -8.86
C ASP A 19 4.85 19.75 -9.20
N PHE A 20 4.83 18.65 -8.44
CA PHE A 20 3.81 17.62 -8.58
C PHE A 20 2.40 18.19 -8.37
N LEU A 21 2.20 19.04 -7.37
CA LEU A 21 0.92 19.71 -7.13
C LEU A 21 0.55 20.65 -8.29
N ALA A 22 1.50 21.45 -8.76
CA ALA A 22 1.27 22.40 -9.86
C ALA A 22 0.87 21.68 -11.16
N ARG A 23 1.51 20.54 -11.48
CA ARG A 23 1.24 19.77 -12.70
C ARG A 23 -0.03 18.94 -12.61
N THR A 24 -0.27 18.28 -11.47
CA THR A 24 -1.30 17.23 -11.37
C THR A 24 -2.58 17.69 -10.67
N GLY A 25 -2.51 18.78 -9.90
CA GLY A 25 -3.55 19.23 -8.97
C GLY A 25 -3.64 18.39 -7.70
N LEU A 26 -2.75 17.42 -7.49
CA LEU A 26 -2.79 16.45 -6.39
C LEU A 26 -1.62 16.64 -5.44
N LYS A 27 -1.84 16.40 -4.14
CA LYS A 27 -0.74 16.37 -3.17
C LYS A 27 0.05 15.07 -3.33
N LEU A 28 1.37 15.19 -3.42
CA LEU A 28 2.26 14.03 -3.40
C LEU A 28 2.31 13.43 -1.98
N SER A 29 1.41 12.50 -1.68
CA SER A 29 1.36 11.77 -0.41
C SER A 29 2.23 10.51 -0.44
N PHE A 30 2.41 9.83 0.70
CA PHE A 30 3.14 8.56 0.74
C PHE A 30 2.33 7.38 0.17
N LEU A 31 1.00 7.44 0.25
CA LEU A 31 0.12 6.30 -0.05
C LEU A 31 0.28 5.72 -1.47
N PRO A 32 0.43 6.53 -2.54
CA PRO A 32 0.71 6.02 -3.88
C PRO A 32 1.99 5.17 -3.98
N PHE A 33 3.03 5.50 -3.21
CA PHE A 33 4.27 4.71 -3.18
C PHE A 33 4.05 3.35 -2.53
N PHE A 34 3.31 3.31 -1.41
CA PHE A 34 2.92 2.04 -0.76
C PHE A 34 2.05 1.19 -1.68
N ALA A 35 1.07 1.80 -2.34
CA ALA A 35 0.23 1.10 -3.31
C ALA A 35 1.05 0.54 -4.47
N LYS A 36 1.94 1.36 -5.06
CA LYS A 36 2.79 0.93 -6.18
C LYS A 36 3.72 -0.22 -5.78
N ALA A 37 4.41 -0.09 -4.65
CA ALA A 37 5.30 -1.13 -4.15
C ALA A 37 4.57 -2.45 -3.86
N ALA A 38 3.37 -2.38 -3.28
CA ALA A 38 2.53 -3.55 -3.01
C ALA A 38 2.09 -4.24 -4.30
N VAL A 39 1.49 -3.47 -5.22
CA VAL A 39 0.97 -4.01 -6.48
C VAL A 39 2.07 -4.62 -7.34
N ASP A 40 3.23 -3.98 -7.43
CA ASP A 40 4.37 -4.53 -8.19
C ASP A 40 4.90 -5.81 -7.56
N ALA A 41 4.97 -5.88 -6.23
CA ALA A 41 5.37 -7.09 -5.53
C ALA A 41 4.40 -8.26 -5.77
N LEU A 42 3.10 -8.02 -5.94
CA LEU A 42 2.13 -9.09 -6.20
C LEU A 42 2.39 -9.87 -7.50
N THR A 43 3.13 -9.28 -8.46
CA THR A 43 3.56 -10.00 -9.68
C THR A 43 4.47 -11.19 -9.38
N GLU A 44 5.29 -11.08 -8.34
CA GLU A 44 6.22 -12.11 -7.86
C GLU A 44 5.57 -13.01 -6.78
N HIS A 45 4.51 -12.51 -6.11
CA HIS A 45 3.87 -13.14 -4.96
C HIS A 45 2.38 -13.42 -5.21
N ARG A 46 2.08 -14.13 -6.31
CA ARG A 46 0.70 -14.31 -6.82
C ARG A 46 -0.29 -14.95 -5.85
N VAL A 47 0.17 -15.75 -4.89
CA VAL A 47 -0.69 -16.39 -3.87
C VAL A 47 -1.39 -15.38 -2.96
N LEU A 48 -0.82 -14.17 -2.82
CA LEU A 48 -1.44 -13.06 -2.10
C LEU A 48 -2.44 -12.26 -2.95
N ASN A 49 -2.39 -12.41 -4.28
CA ASN A 49 -3.34 -11.83 -5.22
C ASN A 49 -4.23 -12.93 -5.80
N ALA A 50 -4.91 -13.65 -4.90
CA ALA A 50 -5.79 -14.75 -5.22
C ALA A 50 -7.10 -14.63 -4.45
N SER A 51 -8.07 -15.47 -4.83
CA SER A 51 -9.27 -15.70 -4.03
C SER A 51 -9.47 -17.18 -3.76
N LEU A 52 -10.09 -17.46 -2.63
CA LEU A 52 -10.48 -18.80 -2.21
C LEU A 52 -12.00 -18.85 -2.09
N ASN A 53 -12.63 -19.82 -2.75
CA ASN A 53 -14.08 -19.99 -2.67
C ASN A 53 -14.52 -20.39 -1.25
N ALA A 54 -15.82 -20.23 -0.96
CA ALA A 54 -16.35 -20.34 0.40
C ALA A 54 -16.18 -21.73 1.02
N ASP A 55 -16.20 -22.79 0.20
CA ASP A 55 -16.04 -24.19 0.57
C ASP A 55 -14.58 -24.68 0.54
N VAL A 56 -13.62 -23.81 0.19
CA VAL A 56 -12.17 -24.09 0.26
C VAL A 56 -11.73 -25.20 -0.72
N THR A 57 -12.36 -25.25 -1.89
CA THR A 57 -12.10 -26.27 -2.91
C THR A 57 -11.40 -25.73 -4.14
N GLU A 58 -11.49 -24.42 -4.40
CA GLU A 58 -10.92 -23.78 -5.59
C GLU A 58 -10.18 -22.49 -5.23
N VAL A 59 -8.98 -22.34 -5.78
CA VAL A 59 -8.17 -21.12 -5.71
C VAL A 59 -8.13 -20.47 -7.08
N THR A 60 -8.52 -19.20 -7.16
CA THR A 60 -8.38 -18.39 -8.36
C THR A 60 -7.19 -17.45 -8.22
N TYR A 61 -6.19 -17.56 -9.09
CA TYR A 61 -5.03 -16.66 -9.15
C TYR A 61 -5.23 -15.59 -10.22
N TYR A 62 -5.04 -14.32 -9.85
CA TYR A 62 -5.19 -13.20 -10.78
C TYR A 62 -3.84 -12.76 -11.35
N ASP A 63 -3.83 -12.40 -12.64
CA ASP A 63 -2.71 -11.77 -13.35
C ASP A 63 -2.77 -10.24 -13.32
N HIS A 64 -3.93 -9.68 -12.95
CA HIS A 64 -4.18 -8.27 -12.70
C HIS A 64 -4.37 -8.02 -11.20
N CYS A 65 -4.12 -6.78 -10.76
CA CYS A 65 -4.43 -6.33 -9.41
C CYS A 65 -5.55 -5.30 -9.47
N HIS A 66 -6.71 -5.65 -8.96
CA HIS A 66 -7.77 -4.70 -8.65
C HIS A 66 -7.62 -4.31 -7.18
N LEU A 67 -6.91 -3.20 -6.94
CA LEU A 67 -6.50 -2.80 -5.61
C LEU A 67 -7.69 -2.17 -4.86
N GLY A 68 -8.19 -2.86 -3.85
CA GLY A 68 -9.07 -2.28 -2.85
C GLY A 68 -8.28 -1.31 -1.96
N MET A 69 -8.85 -0.14 -1.70
CA MET A 69 -8.27 0.83 -0.77
C MET A 69 -9.30 1.20 0.28
N ALA A 70 -8.98 0.98 1.55
CA ALA A 70 -9.86 1.35 2.65
C ALA A 70 -9.96 2.89 2.78
N VAL A 71 -11.19 3.43 2.72
CA VAL A 71 -11.50 4.85 2.89
C VAL A 71 -12.53 5.02 3.99
N ASP A 72 -12.14 5.79 5.00
CA ASP A 72 -13.00 6.16 6.11
C ASP A 72 -13.86 7.40 5.76
N SER A 73 -15.12 7.37 6.18
CA SER A 73 -16.12 8.41 5.95
C SER A 73 -17.10 8.50 7.12
N GLU A 74 -17.93 9.54 7.16
CA GLU A 74 -18.98 9.67 8.18
C GLU A 74 -20.01 8.52 8.15
N LYS A 75 -20.14 7.84 7.02
CA LYS A 75 -21.03 6.67 6.85
C LYS A 75 -20.33 5.34 7.19
N GLY A 76 -19.11 5.40 7.69
CA GLY A 76 -18.27 4.24 7.98
C GLY A 76 -17.23 3.95 6.88
N LEU A 77 -16.53 2.84 7.08
CA LEU A 77 -15.44 2.39 6.22
C LEU A 77 -15.99 1.75 4.94
N MET A 78 -15.47 2.18 3.79
CA MET A 78 -15.73 1.55 2.49
C MET A 78 -14.40 1.17 1.83
N VAL A 79 -14.42 0.17 0.94
CA VAL A 79 -13.22 -0.30 0.22
C VAL A 79 -13.42 -0.15 -1.28
N PRO A 80 -13.34 1.07 -1.84
CA PRO A 80 -13.34 1.26 -3.29
C PRO A 80 -12.17 0.55 -3.97
N VAL A 81 -12.41 0.12 -5.20
CA VAL A 81 -11.48 -0.64 -6.03
C VAL A 81 -10.90 0.24 -7.14
N ILE A 82 -9.57 0.24 -7.22
CA ILE A 82 -8.79 0.78 -8.33
C ILE A 82 -8.51 -0.38 -9.28
N ARG A 83 -9.15 -0.38 -10.44
CA ARG A 83 -8.98 -1.42 -11.47
C ARG A 83 -7.62 -1.32 -12.11
N ASP A 84 -7.06 -2.48 -12.45
CA ASP A 84 -5.78 -2.64 -13.12
C ASP A 84 -4.65 -1.78 -12.56
N ALA A 85 -4.54 -1.74 -11.23
CA ALA A 85 -3.63 -0.87 -10.51
C ALA A 85 -2.15 -1.12 -10.90
N GLN A 86 -1.83 -2.31 -11.41
CA GLN A 86 -0.48 -2.66 -11.90
C GLN A 86 -0.04 -1.82 -13.09
N ASN A 87 -1.00 -1.30 -13.86
CA ASN A 87 -0.72 -0.48 -15.03
C ASN A 87 -0.53 1.01 -14.68
N LEU A 88 -0.67 1.39 -13.40
CA LEU A 88 -0.60 2.78 -12.96
C LEU A 88 0.78 3.09 -12.36
N GLY A 89 1.32 4.25 -12.74
CA GLY A 89 2.46 4.89 -12.06
C GLY A 89 2.02 5.66 -10.81
N ILE A 90 2.94 6.39 -10.18
CA ILE A 90 2.66 7.16 -8.96
C ILE A 90 1.57 8.20 -9.18
N GLU A 91 1.60 8.95 -10.29
CA GLU A 91 0.57 9.92 -10.60
C GLU A 91 -0.80 9.25 -10.81
N GLY A 92 -0.85 8.19 -11.61
CA GLY A 92 -2.08 7.45 -11.89
C GLY A 92 -2.73 6.91 -10.61
N LEU A 93 -1.92 6.31 -9.72
CA LEU A 93 -2.38 5.86 -8.41
C LEU A 93 -2.83 7.02 -7.53
N ALA A 94 -2.08 8.13 -7.46
CA ALA A 94 -2.47 9.30 -6.68
C ALA A 94 -3.84 9.85 -7.13
N ARG A 95 -4.08 9.92 -8.44
CA ARG A 95 -5.33 10.39 -9.03
C ARG A 95 -6.48 9.44 -8.73
N ALA A 96 -6.28 8.14 -8.93
CA ALA A 96 -7.29 7.12 -8.65
C ALA A 96 -7.66 7.08 -7.15
N ILE A 97 -6.67 7.14 -6.26
CA ILE A 97 -6.86 7.22 -4.81
C ILE A 97 -7.70 8.44 -4.43
N ALA A 98 -7.35 9.61 -4.97
CA ALA A 98 -8.08 10.85 -4.68
C ALA A 98 -9.53 10.81 -5.18
N ASP A 99 -9.75 10.34 -6.41
CA ASP A 99 -11.09 10.20 -7.00
C ASP A 99 -11.98 9.26 -6.16
N LYS A 100 -11.47 8.07 -5.81
CA LYS A 100 -12.21 7.09 -5.01
C LYS A 100 -12.49 7.62 -3.60
N ALA A 101 -11.51 8.26 -2.97
CA ALA A 101 -11.70 8.83 -1.65
C ALA A 101 -12.76 9.95 -1.65
N GLU A 102 -12.76 10.81 -2.67
CA GLU A 102 -13.75 11.87 -2.82
C GLU A 102 -15.15 11.30 -3.07
N LYS A 103 -15.29 10.31 -3.96
CA LYS A 103 -16.57 9.63 -4.21
C LYS A 103 -17.12 8.96 -2.96
N VAL A 104 -16.29 8.33 -2.13
CA VAL A 104 -16.72 7.74 -0.86
C VAL A 104 -17.21 8.84 0.10
N ARG A 105 -16.42 9.90 0.31
CA ARG A 105 -16.78 10.99 1.23
C ARG A 105 -18.02 11.77 0.78
N THR A 106 -18.21 11.96 -0.52
CA THR A 106 -19.38 12.64 -1.09
C THR A 106 -20.58 11.74 -1.31
N GLY A 107 -20.46 10.43 -1.03
CA GLY A 107 -21.52 9.45 -1.23
C GLY A 107 -21.88 9.20 -2.70
N LYS A 108 -20.95 9.46 -3.63
CA LYS A 108 -21.09 9.24 -5.08
C LYS A 108 -20.47 7.93 -5.56
N ILE A 109 -19.88 7.14 -4.66
CA ILE A 109 -19.29 5.84 -4.99
C ILE A 109 -20.39 4.85 -5.40
N THR A 110 -20.15 4.10 -6.49
CA THR A 110 -21.10 3.12 -7.01
C THR A 110 -20.80 1.70 -6.52
N ALA A 111 -21.78 0.80 -6.60
CA ALA A 111 -21.61 -0.60 -6.18
C ALA A 111 -20.52 -1.33 -6.98
N ASP A 112 -20.42 -1.06 -8.28
CA ASP A 112 -19.39 -1.63 -9.17
C ASP A 112 -17.97 -1.16 -8.82
N GLU A 113 -17.85 0.01 -8.18
CA GLU A 113 -16.59 0.55 -7.69
C GLU A 113 -16.22 0.01 -6.31
N LEU A 114 -17.10 -0.74 -5.64
CA LEU A 114 -16.87 -1.38 -4.34
C LEU A 114 -16.63 -2.90 -4.46
N SER A 115 -16.67 -3.43 -5.69
CA SER A 115 -16.66 -4.87 -5.97
C SER A 115 -15.50 -5.29 -6.87
N GLY A 116 -15.12 -6.57 -6.78
CA GLY A 116 -14.11 -7.16 -7.67
C GLY A 116 -12.65 -6.83 -7.32
N GLY A 117 -12.37 -6.41 -6.09
CA GLY A 117 -10.99 -6.23 -5.64
C GLY A 117 -10.29 -7.58 -5.42
N THR A 118 -9.01 -7.68 -5.77
CA THR A 118 -8.20 -8.90 -5.66
C THR A 118 -7.17 -8.84 -4.53
N PHE A 119 -6.82 -7.63 -4.09
CA PHE A 119 -5.95 -7.37 -2.93
C PHE A 119 -6.39 -6.06 -2.27
N THR A 120 -6.20 -5.92 -0.96
CA THR A 120 -6.57 -4.68 -0.25
C THR A 120 -5.35 -4.03 0.40
N LEU A 121 -5.29 -2.70 0.33
CA LEU A 121 -4.40 -1.86 1.11
C LEU A 121 -5.22 -1.00 2.07
N THR A 122 -4.84 -0.99 3.34
CA THR A 122 -5.43 -0.11 4.37
C THR A 122 -4.35 0.76 5.03
N ASN A 123 -4.67 2.03 5.27
CA ASN A 123 -3.73 3.01 5.82
C ASN A 123 -4.29 3.65 7.09
N THR A 124 -4.33 2.89 8.17
CA THR A 124 -4.65 3.39 9.51
C THR A 124 -3.60 4.35 10.04
N GLY A 125 -2.39 4.33 9.47
CA GLY A 125 -1.34 5.33 9.71
C GLY A 125 -1.76 6.78 9.45
N SER A 126 -2.71 7.01 8.54
CA SER A 126 -3.30 8.34 8.33
C SER A 126 -4.05 8.90 9.55
N ARG A 127 -4.42 8.04 10.51
CA ARG A 127 -5.03 8.38 11.79
C ARG A 127 -4.06 8.24 12.98
N GLY A 128 -2.77 7.99 12.72
CA GLY A 128 -1.73 7.89 13.75
C GLY A 128 -1.51 6.48 14.31
N ALA A 129 -2.18 5.45 13.78
CA ALA A 129 -1.91 4.07 14.20
C ALA A 129 -0.49 3.66 13.80
N LEU A 130 0.27 3.08 14.74
CA LEU A 130 1.63 2.61 14.47
C LEU A 130 1.62 1.39 13.55
N PHE A 131 0.75 0.43 13.84
CA PHE A 131 0.45 -0.75 13.02
C PHE A 131 -0.97 -1.22 13.35
N ASP A 132 -1.50 -2.12 12.54
CA ASP A 132 -2.82 -2.72 12.73
C ASP A 132 -2.78 -4.21 12.37
N THR A 133 -3.79 -4.96 12.80
CA THR A 133 -4.06 -6.35 12.39
C THR A 133 -5.23 -6.33 11.39
N PRO A 134 -4.99 -5.98 10.12
CA PRO A 134 -6.06 -5.76 9.16
C PRO A 134 -6.88 -7.04 8.94
N ILE A 135 -8.19 -6.90 8.75
CA ILE A 135 -9.06 -8.03 8.44
C ILE A 135 -9.19 -8.15 6.92
N ILE A 136 -8.99 -9.35 6.40
CA ILE A 136 -9.07 -9.65 4.96
C ILE A 136 -10.47 -9.32 4.43
N ASN A 137 -10.53 -8.63 3.30
CA ASN A 137 -11.78 -8.41 2.58
C ASN A 137 -12.09 -9.65 1.72
N GLN A 138 -12.95 -10.53 2.23
CA GLN A 138 -13.29 -11.79 1.56
C GLN A 138 -13.89 -11.52 0.16
N PRO A 139 -13.56 -12.32 -0.87
CA PRO A 139 -12.83 -13.60 -0.81
C PRO A 139 -11.31 -13.49 -1.07
N GLN A 140 -10.71 -12.31 -0.92
CA GLN A 140 -9.28 -12.10 -1.17
C GLN A 140 -8.41 -12.94 -0.22
N THR A 141 -7.15 -13.17 -0.59
CA THR A 141 -6.22 -13.95 0.23
C THR A 141 -5.23 -13.10 1.02
N GLY A 142 -5.20 -11.78 0.81
CA GLY A 142 -4.25 -10.89 1.48
C GLY A 142 -4.74 -9.44 1.61
N ILE A 143 -4.30 -8.80 2.70
CA ILE A 143 -4.47 -7.36 2.95
C ILE A 143 -3.20 -6.77 3.58
N LEU A 144 -2.70 -5.68 3.01
CA LEU A 144 -1.56 -4.91 3.53
C LEU A 144 -2.05 -3.73 4.38
N GLY A 145 -1.60 -3.68 5.63
CA GLY A 145 -1.73 -2.55 6.53
C GLY A 145 -0.50 -1.65 6.50
N VAL A 146 -0.72 -0.35 6.36
CA VAL A 146 0.30 0.70 6.41
C VAL A 146 0.11 1.53 7.67
N GLY A 147 1.14 1.53 8.51
CA GLY A 147 1.23 2.33 9.72
C GLY A 147 1.63 3.79 9.47
N ALA A 148 1.61 4.60 10.53
CA ALA A 148 1.98 6.00 10.47
C ALA A 148 3.45 6.15 10.06
N VAL A 149 3.72 7.07 9.12
CA VAL A 149 5.09 7.49 8.80
C VAL A 149 5.51 8.52 9.85
N VAL A 150 6.49 8.16 10.68
CA VAL A 150 6.98 8.98 11.79
C VAL A 150 8.50 9.10 11.73
N GLU A 151 9.02 10.28 12.05
CA GLU A 151 10.46 10.47 12.22
C GLU A 151 10.93 9.78 13.51
N ARG A 152 11.94 8.92 13.40
CA ARG A 152 12.52 8.17 14.52
C ARG A 152 14.04 8.31 14.51
N LEU A 153 14.64 8.33 15.69
CA LEU A 153 16.09 8.19 15.86
C LEU A 153 16.44 6.71 15.67
N ILE A 154 17.19 6.39 14.62
CA ILE A 154 17.58 5.03 14.27
C ILE A 154 19.11 4.93 14.37
N PRO A 155 19.63 3.94 15.13
CA PRO A 155 21.05 3.63 15.10
C PRO A 155 21.43 3.13 13.71
N THR A 156 22.39 3.79 13.08
CA THR A 156 22.97 3.38 11.81
C THR A 156 24.46 3.09 12.01
N GLY A 157 24.97 2.10 11.29
CA GLY A 157 26.38 1.73 11.35
C GLY A 157 27.00 1.84 9.97
N GLN A 158 28.09 2.59 9.86
CA GLN A 158 29.04 2.46 8.76
C GLN A 158 30.43 2.29 9.38
N ASP A 159 31.19 1.31 8.87
CA ASP A 159 32.61 1.10 9.21
C ASP A 159 32.91 0.94 10.72
N GLY A 160 31.97 0.36 11.48
CA GLY A 160 32.13 0.10 12.91
C GLY A 160 31.84 1.27 13.84
N GLU A 161 31.51 2.46 13.30
CA GLU A 161 31.03 3.59 14.10
C GLU A 161 29.50 3.60 14.18
N LEU A 162 28.99 3.60 15.41
CA LEU A 162 27.57 3.76 15.68
C LEU A 162 27.19 5.24 15.53
N ARG A 163 26.32 5.54 14.57
CA ARG A 163 25.72 6.86 14.34
C ARG A 163 24.24 6.78 14.69
N ILE A 164 23.63 7.92 15.00
CA ILE A 164 22.18 8.04 15.22
C ILE A 164 21.65 8.99 14.18
N ASP A 165 20.81 8.49 13.28
CA ASP A 165 20.18 9.28 12.22
C ASP A 165 18.69 9.46 12.49
N VAL A 166 18.14 10.59 12.07
CA VAL A 166 16.69 10.78 11.96
C VAL A 166 16.22 10.12 10.66
N ARG A 167 15.31 9.15 10.76
CA ARG A 167 14.73 8.41 9.63
C ARG A 167 13.22 8.51 9.62
N SER A 168 12.62 8.66 8.44
CA SER A 168 11.17 8.54 8.26
C SER A 168 10.80 7.07 8.19
N MET A 169 10.16 6.55 9.22
CA MET A 169 9.92 5.12 9.38
C MET A 169 8.42 4.82 9.43
N ALA A 170 8.03 3.63 8.97
CA ALA A 170 6.67 3.11 9.12
C ALA A 170 6.69 1.61 9.48
N TYR A 171 5.53 1.08 9.86
CA TYR A 171 5.31 -0.36 9.97
C TYR A 171 4.43 -0.84 8.81
N LEU A 172 4.76 -2.02 8.31
CA LEU A 172 3.95 -2.79 7.38
C LEU A 172 3.41 -4.03 8.09
N SER A 173 2.10 -4.22 8.09
CA SER A 173 1.45 -5.43 8.57
C SER A 173 0.75 -6.14 7.42
N ILE A 174 0.73 -7.47 7.43
CA ILE A 174 -0.02 -8.25 6.46
C ILE A 174 -0.87 -9.25 7.20
N SER A 175 -2.13 -9.34 6.79
CA SER A 175 -2.99 -10.48 7.11
C SER A 175 -3.22 -11.26 5.82
N TYR A 176 -3.21 -12.57 5.95
CA TYR A 176 -3.27 -13.49 4.83
C TYR A 176 -4.07 -14.72 5.20
N ASP A 177 -4.68 -15.35 4.18
CA ASP A 177 -5.47 -16.55 4.38
C ASP A 177 -4.56 -17.77 4.52
N HIS A 178 -4.36 -18.20 5.77
CA HIS A 178 -3.43 -19.28 6.09
C HIS A 178 -3.84 -20.65 5.52
N ARG A 179 -5.02 -20.78 4.90
CA ARG A 179 -5.44 -21.99 4.19
C ARG A 179 -4.60 -22.23 2.93
N ILE A 180 -4.10 -21.15 2.30
CA ILE A 180 -3.32 -21.24 1.06
C ILE A 180 -2.04 -20.39 1.04
N VAL A 181 -1.90 -19.42 1.95
CA VAL A 181 -0.70 -18.57 2.08
C VAL A 181 0.05 -18.98 3.35
N ASP A 182 1.34 -19.29 3.23
CA ASP A 182 2.17 -19.57 4.40
C ASP A 182 2.88 -18.31 4.95
N GLY A 183 3.44 -18.41 6.16
CA GLY A 183 4.16 -17.29 6.78
C GLY A 183 5.43 -16.88 6.01
N ALA A 184 6.04 -17.79 5.25
CA ALA A 184 7.21 -17.50 4.45
C ALA A 184 6.85 -16.72 3.17
N ASP A 185 5.72 -17.01 2.53
CA ASP A 185 5.15 -16.23 1.43
C ASP A 185 4.86 -14.80 1.88
N ALA A 186 4.15 -14.66 3.00
CA ALA A 186 3.82 -13.35 3.58
C ALA A 186 5.09 -12.55 3.95
N ALA A 187 6.10 -13.21 4.52
CA ALA A 187 7.38 -12.58 4.85
C ALA A 187 8.14 -12.14 3.58
N ARG A 188 8.24 -13.00 2.55
CA ARG A 188 8.89 -12.67 1.27
C ARG A 188 8.23 -11.49 0.57
N PHE A 189 6.89 -11.45 0.56
CA PHE A 189 6.15 -10.31 0.03
C PHE A 189 6.47 -9.02 0.79
N LEU A 190 6.37 -9.02 2.12
CA LEU A 190 6.68 -7.83 2.92
C LEU A 190 8.13 -7.36 2.73
N THR A 191 9.09 -8.28 2.62
CA THR A 191 10.49 -7.94 2.31
C THR A 191 10.61 -7.31 0.92
N THR A 192 9.91 -7.84 -0.09
CA THR A 192 9.90 -7.27 -1.44
C THR A 192 9.33 -5.86 -1.45
N VAL A 193 8.20 -5.64 -0.76
CA VAL A 193 7.58 -4.32 -0.60
C VAL A 193 8.51 -3.36 0.15
N LYS A 194 9.14 -3.81 1.24
CA LYS A 194 10.13 -3.03 2.01
C LYS A 194 11.28 -2.56 1.12
N ASN A 195 11.91 -3.46 0.37
CA ASN A 195 13.05 -3.13 -0.48
C ASN A 195 12.68 -2.10 -1.56
N ARG A 196 11.50 -2.27 -2.19
CA ARG A 196 10.96 -1.31 -3.17
C ARG A 196 10.71 0.06 -2.56
N LEU A 197 10.19 0.14 -1.34
CA LEU A 197 9.96 1.40 -0.65
C LEU A 197 11.27 2.09 -0.20
N GLU A 198 12.26 1.31 0.21
CA GLU A 198 13.55 1.82 0.70
C GLU A 198 14.43 2.38 -0.43
N THR A 199 14.35 1.78 -1.63
CA THR A 199 15.33 2.05 -2.70
C THR A 199 14.75 2.15 -4.12
N GLY A 200 13.48 1.80 -4.32
CA GLY A 200 12.91 1.57 -5.65
C GLY A 200 12.25 2.78 -6.32
N PHE A 201 12.23 3.96 -5.69
CA PHE A 201 11.58 5.15 -6.24
C PHE A 201 12.54 6.32 -6.44
N THR A 202 12.40 6.95 -7.59
CA THR A 202 13.21 8.07 -8.07
C THR A 202 12.31 9.19 -8.58
N ALA A 203 12.91 10.33 -8.97
CA ALA A 203 12.16 11.44 -9.58
C ALA A 203 11.50 11.05 -10.91
N ALA A 204 12.05 10.06 -11.64
CA ALA A 204 11.46 9.58 -12.89
C ALA A 204 10.10 8.92 -12.68
N ASP A 205 9.87 8.32 -11.51
CA ASP A 205 8.59 7.66 -11.18
C ASP A 205 7.46 8.65 -10.87
N LEU A 206 7.80 9.93 -10.68
CA LEU A 206 6.83 10.98 -10.43
C LEU A 206 6.21 11.55 -11.70
N ALA A 207 6.83 11.30 -12.87
CA ALA A 207 6.45 11.85 -14.16
C ALA A 207 5.13 11.28 -14.68
#